data_AF-A0A960LAS8-F1
#
_entry.id   AF-A0A960LAS8-F1
#
_cell.length_a   1.000
_cell.length_b   1.000
_cell.length_c   1.000
_cell.angle_alpha   90.00
_cell.angle_beta   90.00
_cell.angle_gamma   90.00
#
_symmetry.space_group_name_H-M   'P 1'
#
loop_
_entity.id
_entity.type
_entity.pdbx_description
1 polymer ?
#
loop_
_entity_poly.entity_id
_entity_poly.type
_entity_poly.pdbx_seq_one_letter_code
_entity_poly.pdbx_strand_id
1 'polypeptide(L)'
;MNAPERDDRVLPEAPPSWAEANQRFLEGELARLRALLESSHRPSPEPSLRHRAVLAQRRPALTALAETFGLSPFERDVLLLAAGPELDGSFARVLVDGDDTGGRRAPSFSLALEKLPDAHWSALSPSAPLRRWRMLETTGDSLTGGALRIDERILHFLLGVESFDDRLRGWIEPLDGGVELSTGQAAVMEHAAAVWTHASGNGEPLPVLVLTGPDRAVR
;
A
#
# COMPACT_ATOMS: atom_id res chain seq x y z
N MET A 1 38.48 9.23 48.41
CA MET A 1 37.02 9.16 48.28
C MET A 1 36.70 9.38 46.81
N ASN A 2 36.81 8.33 45.99
CA ASN A 2 36.53 8.38 44.55
C ASN A 2 35.08 7.95 44.32
N ALA A 3 34.30 8.80 43.67
CA ALA A 3 32.97 8.47 43.20
C ALA A 3 33.07 7.47 42.03
N PRO A 4 32.14 6.52 41.89
CA PRO A 4 32.10 5.67 40.72
C PRO A 4 31.54 6.45 39.52
N GLU A 5 32.31 6.47 38.42
CA GLU A 5 31.84 6.87 37.10
C GLU A 5 30.63 6.02 36.72
N ARG A 6 29.50 6.67 36.42
CA ARG A 6 28.35 6.02 35.80
C ARG A 6 28.76 5.66 34.37
N ASP A 7 28.94 4.37 34.15
CA ASP A 7 29.11 3.77 32.83
C ASP A 7 27.78 3.91 32.07
N ASP A 8 27.55 5.09 31.48
CA ASP A 8 26.45 5.38 30.55
C ASP A 8 26.72 4.65 29.21
N ARG A 9 26.76 3.32 29.24
CA ARG A 9 26.61 2.51 28.03
C ARG A 9 25.16 2.64 27.58
N VAL A 10 24.93 3.62 26.71
CA VAL A 10 23.76 3.62 25.83
C VAL A 10 23.82 2.31 25.04
N LEU A 11 23.04 1.32 25.48
CA LEU A 11 22.85 0.09 24.73
C LEU A 11 22.38 0.49 23.32
N PRO A 12 22.97 -0.07 22.24
CA PRO A 12 22.54 0.28 20.90
C PRO A 12 21.05 -0.02 20.75
N GLU A 13 20.25 1.00 20.43
CA GLU A 13 18.82 0.84 20.18
C GLU A 13 18.58 -0.27 19.15
N ALA A 14 17.59 -1.12 19.42
CA ALA A 14 17.18 -2.19 18.53
C ALA A 14 16.84 -1.64 17.12
N PRO A 15 17.07 -2.41 16.04
CA PRO A 15 16.66 -1.98 14.71
C PRO A 15 15.14 -1.77 14.66
N PRO A 16 14.65 -0.75 13.94
CA PRO A 16 13.22 -0.54 13.80
C PRO A 16 12.58 -1.74 13.11
N SER A 17 11.35 -2.04 13.52
CA SER A 17 10.52 -3.03 12.83
C SER A 17 10.20 -2.58 11.40
N TRP A 18 9.82 -3.53 10.55
CA TRP A 18 9.33 -3.19 9.21
C TRP A 18 8.09 -2.28 9.26
N ALA A 19 7.20 -2.50 10.22
CA ALA A 19 6.00 -1.69 10.38
C ALA A 19 6.33 -0.22 10.67
N GLU A 20 7.27 0.05 11.58
CA GLU A 20 7.74 1.41 11.88
C GLU A 20 8.40 2.06 10.66
N ALA A 21 9.23 1.31 9.92
CA ALA A 21 9.86 1.81 8.70
C ALA A 21 8.85 2.09 7.58
N ASN A 22 7.84 1.24 7.43
CA ASN A 22 6.75 1.42 6.48
C ASN A 22 5.90 2.65 6.83
N GLN A 23 5.56 2.83 8.11
CA GLN A 23 4.82 4.00 8.57
C GLN A 23 5.60 5.30 8.30
N ARG A 24 6.89 5.33 8.65
CA ARG A 24 7.76 6.49 8.37
C ARG A 24 7.85 6.82 6.88
N PHE A 25 7.92 5.80 6.03
CA PHE A 25 7.89 5.96 4.58
C PHE A 25 6.57 6.56 4.10
N LEU A 26 5.44 6.03 4.58
CA LEU A 26 4.10 6.50 4.22
C LEU A 26 3.86 7.95 4.68
N GLU A 27 4.27 8.30 5.90
CA GLU A 27 4.24 9.67 6.43
C GLU A 27 5.04 10.63 5.52
N GLY A 28 6.21 10.19 5.03
CA GLY A 28 7.04 10.95 4.09
C GLY A 28 6.37 11.18 2.73
N GLU A 29 5.71 10.17 2.17
CA GLU A 29 4.96 10.30 0.91
C GLU A 29 3.73 11.20 1.06
N LEU A 30 3.00 11.09 2.18
CA LEU A 30 1.88 11.99 2.49
C LEU A 30 2.35 13.44 2.68
N ALA A 31 3.49 13.65 3.34
CA ALA A 31 4.10 14.98 3.47
C ALA A 31 4.51 15.58 2.12
N ARG A 32 5.11 14.77 1.23
CA ARG A 32 5.43 15.18 -0.15
C ARG A 32 4.18 15.58 -0.91
N LEU A 33 3.11 14.77 -0.82
CA LEU A 33 1.86 15.04 -1.52
C LEU A 33 1.20 16.34 -1.03
N ARG A 34 1.17 16.58 0.29
CA ARG A 34 0.67 17.84 0.84
C ARG A 34 1.44 19.05 0.33
N ALA A 35 2.77 18.96 0.30
CA ALA A 35 3.62 20.03 -0.21
C ALA A 35 3.27 20.36 -1.68
N LEU A 36 3.05 19.34 -2.51
CA LEU A 36 2.58 19.52 -3.90
C LEU A 36 1.23 20.24 -3.97
N LEU A 37 0.25 19.82 -3.18
CA LEU A 37 -1.08 20.42 -3.17
C LEU A 37 -1.08 21.88 -2.68
N GLU A 38 -0.23 22.20 -1.70
CA GLU A 38 -0.03 23.56 -1.19
C GLU A 38 0.82 24.45 -2.13
N SER A 39 1.34 23.88 -3.24
CA SER A 39 2.33 24.54 -4.11
C SER A 39 3.58 25.01 -3.33
N SER A 40 3.91 24.33 -2.22
CA SER A 40 5.04 24.64 -1.35
C SER A 40 6.17 23.65 -1.60
N HIS A 41 7.40 24.14 -1.73
CA HIS A 41 8.57 23.26 -1.81
C HIS A 41 9.10 22.99 -0.40
N ARG A 42 8.46 22.06 0.31
CA ARG A 42 8.95 21.58 1.60
C ARG A 42 9.67 20.24 1.39
N PRO A 43 10.97 20.14 1.71
CA PRO A 43 11.65 18.87 1.65
C PRO A 43 10.96 17.89 2.61
N SER A 44 10.58 16.72 2.09
CA SER A 44 10.05 15.64 2.91
C SER A 44 11.19 15.10 3.77
N PRO A 45 10.97 14.79 5.07
CA PRO A 45 12.01 14.22 5.90
C PRO A 45 12.50 12.89 5.31
N GLU A 46 13.79 12.85 4.96
CA GLU A 46 14.45 11.63 4.49
C GLU A 46 14.43 10.55 5.60
N PRO A 47 14.04 9.30 5.28
CA PRO A 47 14.08 8.23 6.24
C PRO A 47 15.52 7.95 6.68
N SER A 48 15.73 7.70 7.97
CA SER A 48 17.07 7.41 8.50
C SER A 48 17.67 6.14 7.84
N LEU A 49 19.01 6.05 7.83
CA LEU A 49 19.72 4.90 7.24
C LEU A 49 19.23 3.55 7.75
N ARG A 50 18.83 3.47 9.03
CA ARG A 50 18.28 2.27 9.65
C ARG A 50 16.94 1.87 9.03
N HIS A 51 16.00 2.81 8.86
CA HIS A 51 14.73 2.54 8.19
C HIS A 51 14.94 2.12 6.73
N ARG A 52 15.87 2.79 6.02
CA ARG A 52 16.19 2.44 4.62
C ARG A 52 16.73 1.01 4.49
N ALA A 53 17.55 0.56 5.43
CA ALA A 53 18.06 -0.82 5.42
C ALA A 53 16.93 -1.86 5.59
N VAL A 54 15.95 -1.58 6.45
CA VAL A 54 14.77 -2.46 6.64
C VAL A 54 13.89 -2.48 5.39
N LEU A 55 13.65 -1.31 4.78
CA LEU A 55 12.83 -1.19 3.56
C LEU A 55 13.50 -1.83 2.32
N ALA A 56 14.82 -1.98 2.33
CA ALA A 56 15.55 -2.71 1.29
C ALA A 56 15.33 -4.23 1.37
N GLN A 57 15.09 -4.76 2.57
CA GLN A 57 14.80 -6.19 2.78
C GLN A 57 13.35 -6.54 2.47
N ARG A 58 12.42 -5.64 2.83
CA ARG A 58 11.00 -5.75 2.50
C ARG A 58 10.48 -4.40 2.06
N ARG A 59 10.03 -4.33 0.80
CA ARG A 59 9.56 -3.09 0.18
C ARG A 59 8.47 -2.41 1.03
N PRO A 60 8.39 -1.07 1.01
CA PRO A 60 7.25 -0.36 1.58
C PRO A 60 5.94 -0.83 0.93
N ALA A 61 4.85 -0.87 1.70
CA ALA A 61 3.56 -1.35 1.24
C ALA A 61 3.07 -0.58 0.01
N LEU A 62 3.15 0.76 0.01
CA LEU A 62 2.77 1.59 -1.14
C LEU A 62 3.55 1.20 -2.41
N THR A 63 4.86 0.98 -2.29
CA THR A 63 5.72 0.61 -3.42
C THR A 63 5.36 -0.78 -3.94
N ALA A 64 5.21 -1.77 -3.03
CA ALA A 64 4.81 -3.11 -3.39
C ALA A 64 3.44 -3.13 -4.08
N LEU A 65 2.47 -2.34 -3.59
CA LEU A 65 1.15 -2.19 -4.20
C LEU A 65 1.23 -1.57 -5.59
N ALA A 66 1.99 -0.48 -5.75
CA ALA A 66 2.14 0.18 -7.04
C ALA A 66 2.76 -0.77 -8.09
N GLU A 67 3.78 -1.52 -7.72
CA GLU A 67 4.43 -2.48 -8.62
C GLU A 67 3.52 -3.67 -8.96
N THR A 68 2.84 -4.23 -7.96
CA THR A 68 1.97 -5.40 -8.13
C THR A 68 0.81 -5.12 -9.09
N PHE A 69 0.23 -3.93 -8.99
CA PHE A 69 -0.95 -3.55 -9.79
C PHE A 69 -0.60 -2.68 -11.00
N GLY A 70 0.68 -2.40 -11.23
CA GLY A 70 1.15 -1.58 -12.35
C GLY A 70 0.65 -0.14 -12.29
N LEU A 71 0.60 0.46 -11.10
CA LEU A 71 0.17 1.86 -10.93
C LEU A 71 1.22 2.82 -11.51
N SER A 72 0.76 3.80 -12.29
CA SER A 72 1.60 4.93 -12.68
C SER A 72 1.95 5.81 -11.45
N PRO A 73 2.98 6.67 -11.54
CA PRO A 73 3.25 7.66 -10.49
C PRO A 73 2.03 8.53 -10.17
N PHE A 74 1.27 8.93 -11.20
CA PHE A 74 0.03 9.68 -11.03
C PHE A 74 -1.03 8.86 -10.29
N GLU A 75 -1.28 7.60 -10.68
CA GLU A 75 -2.28 6.75 -10.03
C GLU A 75 -1.93 6.45 -8.56
N ARG A 76 -0.64 6.26 -8.26
CA ARG A 76 -0.14 6.13 -6.90
C ARG A 76 -0.41 7.37 -6.07
N ASP A 77 -0.20 8.56 -6.62
CA ASP A 77 -0.45 9.82 -5.92
C ASP A 77 -1.96 10.11 -5.78
N VAL A 78 -2.80 9.66 -6.73
CA VAL A 78 -4.27 9.67 -6.59
C VAL A 78 -4.73 8.78 -5.43
N LEU A 79 -4.14 7.59 -5.29
CA LEU A 79 -4.42 6.69 -4.15
C LEU A 79 -4.07 7.37 -2.82
N LEU A 80 -2.90 8.01 -2.74
CA LEU A 80 -2.48 8.76 -1.55
C LEU A 80 -3.36 9.99 -1.28
N LEU A 81 -3.87 10.66 -2.32
CA LEU A 81 -4.81 11.78 -2.18
C LEU A 81 -6.11 11.33 -1.49
N ALA A 82 -6.60 10.14 -1.81
CA ALA A 82 -7.76 9.55 -1.16
C ALA A 82 -7.45 9.03 0.26
N ALA A 83 -6.25 8.46 0.48
CA ALA A 83 -5.82 7.97 1.79
C ALA A 83 -5.52 9.09 2.79
N GLY A 84 -5.02 10.24 2.32
CA GLY A 84 -4.50 11.32 3.15
C GLY A 84 -5.43 11.78 4.26
N PRO A 85 -6.70 12.12 3.98
CA PRO A 85 -7.66 12.54 5.01
C PRO A 85 -7.96 11.49 6.09
N GLU A 86 -7.82 10.20 5.76
CA GLU A 86 -8.04 9.09 6.69
C GLU A 86 -6.82 8.85 7.59
N LEU A 87 -5.62 9.23 7.13
CA LEU A 87 -4.35 8.93 7.80
C LEU A 87 -3.70 10.13 8.49
N ASP A 88 -3.93 11.34 7.98
CA ASP A 88 -3.29 12.56 8.45
C ASP A 88 -4.29 13.72 8.47
N GLY A 89 -4.72 14.11 9.66
CA GLY A 89 -5.68 15.19 9.87
C GLY A 89 -5.22 16.55 9.33
N SER A 90 -3.94 16.74 9.02
CA SER A 90 -3.44 17.96 8.39
C SER A 90 -3.92 18.15 6.94
N PHE A 91 -4.35 17.08 6.26
CA PHE A 91 -4.98 17.18 4.93
C PHE A 91 -6.23 18.05 4.94
N ALA A 92 -6.91 18.19 6.09
CA ALA A 92 -8.05 19.08 6.24
C ALA A 92 -7.75 20.55 5.88
N ARG A 93 -6.49 20.99 6.03
CA ARG A 93 -6.07 22.37 5.70
C ARG A 93 -5.77 22.56 4.22
N VAL A 94 -5.32 21.51 3.56
CA VAL A 94 -4.92 21.50 2.15
C VAL A 94 -6.12 21.30 1.24
N LEU A 95 -7.15 20.64 1.77
CA LEU A 95 -8.43 20.38 1.13
C LEU A 95 -9.49 21.44 1.48
N VAL A 96 -9.09 22.70 1.61
CA VAL A 96 -10.03 23.82 1.76
C VAL A 96 -10.36 24.37 0.39
N ASP A 97 -11.64 24.65 0.14
CA ASP A 97 -12.03 25.28 -1.13
C ASP A 97 -11.55 26.74 -1.20
N GLY A 98 -11.15 27.17 -2.40
CA GLY A 98 -10.68 28.54 -2.63
C GLY A 98 -11.82 29.56 -2.65
N ASP A 99 -13.06 29.10 -2.81
CA ASP A 99 -14.25 29.92 -2.73
C ASP A 99 -14.81 29.88 -1.30
N ASP A 100 -14.97 31.07 -0.72
CA ASP A 100 -15.24 31.51 0.66
C ASP A 100 -16.49 30.91 1.37
N THR A 101 -16.89 29.68 1.02
CA THR A 101 -18.05 28.96 1.56
C THR A 101 -17.65 27.88 2.57
N GLY A 102 -16.49 27.98 3.23
CA GLY A 102 -16.13 27.18 4.41
C GLY A 102 -16.19 25.65 4.28
N GLY A 103 -16.40 25.11 3.08
CA GLY A 103 -16.52 23.69 2.80
C GLY A 103 -15.16 23.06 2.58
N ARG A 104 -14.93 21.87 3.14
CA ARG A 104 -13.77 21.05 2.78
C ARG A 104 -13.99 20.45 1.39
N ARG A 105 -13.08 20.73 0.47
CA ARG A 105 -13.01 20.08 -0.86
C ARG A 105 -12.64 18.62 -0.65
N ALA A 106 -13.52 17.69 -1.00
CA ALA A 106 -13.18 16.28 -0.93
C ALA A 106 -12.07 15.91 -1.93
N PRO A 107 -11.23 14.89 -1.65
CA PRO A 107 -10.38 14.26 -2.66
C PRO A 107 -11.22 13.93 -3.90
N SER A 108 -10.78 14.32 -5.09
CA SER A 108 -11.52 14.08 -6.34
C SER A 108 -10.55 13.88 -7.50
N PHE A 109 -11.00 13.22 -8.57
CA PHE A 109 -10.16 13.12 -9.78
C PHE A 109 -9.92 14.50 -10.41
N SER A 110 -10.87 15.44 -10.31
CA SER A 110 -10.66 16.82 -10.79
C SER A 110 -9.51 17.49 -10.05
N LEU A 111 -9.45 17.36 -8.71
CA LEU A 111 -8.34 17.88 -7.92
C LEU A 111 -7.01 17.21 -8.29
N ALA A 112 -7.02 15.89 -8.49
CA ALA A 112 -5.83 15.16 -8.90
C ALA A 112 -5.31 15.62 -10.26
N LEU A 113 -6.18 15.72 -11.26
CA LEU A 113 -5.84 16.19 -12.61
C LEU A 113 -5.34 17.64 -12.62
N GLU A 114 -5.80 18.46 -11.67
CA GLU A 114 -5.41 19.86 -11.53
C GLU A 114 -4.03 20.03 -10.87
N LYS A 115 -3.74 19.25 -9.82
CA LYS A 115 -2.59 19.50 -8.92
C LYS A 115 -1.44 18.52 -9.03
N LEU A 116 -1.68 17.29 -9.47
CA LEU A 116 -0.66 16.23 -9.45
C LEU A 116 0.15 16.20 -10.75
N PRO A 117 1.45 15.89 -10.67
CA PRO A 117 2.28 15.73 -11.86
C PRO A 117 1.84 14.52 -12.69
N ASP A 118 2.21 14.53 -13.97
CA ASP A 118 1.96 13.44 -14.93
C ASP A 118 0.48 13.04 -15.05
N ALA A 119 -0.43 13.98 -14.77
CA ALA A 119 -1.87 13.77 -14.83
C ALA A 119 -2.34 13.24 -16.20
N HIS A 120 -3.10 12.14 -16.18
CA HIS A 120 -3.64 11.53 -17.39
C HIS A 120 -5.06 11.01 -17.20
N TRP A 121 -5.93 11.29 -18.18
CA TRP A 121 -7.34 10.90 -18.16
C TRP A 121 -7.57 9.38 -18.17
N SER A 122 -6.61 8.61 -18.69
CA SER A 122 -6.72 7.14 -18.72
C SER A 122 -6.82 6.50 -17.34
N ALA A 123 -6.29 7.14 -16.28
CA ALA A 123 -6.40 6.65 -14.89
C ALA A 123 -7.85 6.56 -14.39
N LEU A 124 -8.74 7.36 -14.99
CA LEU A 124 -10.16 7.39 -14.62
C LEU A 124 -10.96 6.26 -15.29
N SER A 125 -10.37 5.52 -16.23
CA SER A 125 -11.04 4.44 -16.95
C SER A 125 -11.49 3.33 -15.98
N PRO A 126 -12.67 2.72 -16.17
CA PRO A 126 -13.05 1.51 -15.41
C PRO A 126 -12.04 0.37 -15.55
N SER A 127 -11.28 0.33 -16.64
CA SER A 127 -10.24 -0.67 -16.89
C SER A 127 -8.89 -0.33 -16.27
N ALA A 128 -8.68 0.92 -15.82
CA ALA A 128 -7.44 1.34 -15.20
C ALA A 128 -7.31 0.75 -13.79
N PRO A 129 -6.08 0.50 -13.29
CA PRO A 129 -5.84 -0.21 -12.04
C PRO A 129 -6.68 0.27 -10.85
N LEU A 130 -6.77 1.58 -10.59
CA LEU A 130 -7.47 2.14 -9.43
C LEU A 130 -8.94 1.70 -9.35
N ARG A 131 -9.64 1.66 -10.49
CA ARG A 131 -11.05 1.28 -10.57
C ARG A 131 -11.24 -0.20 -10.84
N ARG A 132 -10.40 -0.80 -11.69
CA ARG A 132 -10.44 -2.23 -12.03
C ARG A 132 -10.29 -3.08 -10.77
N TRP A 133 -9.37 -2.71 -9.89
CA TRP A 133 -9.08 -3.43 -8.64
C TRP A 133 -9.87 -2.90 -7.44
N ARG A 134 -10.78 -1.93 -7.67
CA ARG A 134 -11.58 -1.27 -6.62
C ARG A 134 -10.72 -0.75 -5.47
N MET A 135 -9.58 -0.15 -5.79
CA MET A 135 -8.77 0.52 -4.77
C MET A 135 -9.42 1.81 -4.30
N LEU A 136 -10.18 2.44 -5.20
CA LEU A 136 -10.92 3.65 -4.97
C LEU A 136 -12.38 3.48 -5.38
N GLU A 137 -13.26 4.11 -4.61
CA GLU A 137 -14.66 4.32 -4.95
C GLU A 137 -14.91 5.81 -5.18
N THR A 138 -15.72 6.15 -6.19
CA THR A 138 -16.16 7.52 -6.44
C THR A 138 -17.59 7.67 -5.94
N THR A 139 -17.84 8.63 -5.06
CA THR A 139 -19.18 8.93 -4.53
C THR A 139 -19.72 10.24 -5.12
N GLY A 140 -21.03 10.28 -5.39
CA GLY A 140 -21.71 11.43 -6.00
C GLY A 140 -22.02 11.24 -7.49
N ASP A 141 -22.58 12.28 -8.11
CA ASP A 141 -23.19 12.20 -9.44
C ASP A 141 -22.22 12.44 -10.60
N SER A 142 -20.98 12.86 -10.32
CA SER A 142 -19.95 13.14 -11.33
C SER A 142 -18.73 12.24 -11.12
N LEU A 143 -18.19 11.68 -12.21
CA LEU A 143 -16.96 10.88 -12.16
C LEU A 143 -15.77 11.72 -11.68
N THR A 144 -15.60 12.94 -12.19
CA THR A 144 -14.43 13.76 -11.88
C THR A 144 -14.62 14.59 -10.63
N GLY A 145 -15.84 15.04 -10.36
CA GLY A 145 -16.18 15.89 -9.21
C GLY A 145 -16.58 15.12 -7.97
N GLY A 146 -16.90 13.83 -8.11
CA GLY A 146 -17.25 12.95 -7.00
C GLY A 146 -16.08 12.74 -6.04
N ALA A 147 -16.41 12.54 -4.76
CA ALA A 147 -15.42 12.30 -3.74
C ALA A 147 -14.78 10.92 -3.92
N LEU A 148 -13.45 10.86 -3.81
CA LEU A 148 -12.69 9.62 -3.82
C LEU A 148 -12.60 9.07 -2.41
N ARG A 149 -13.03 7.82 -2.25
CA ARG A 149 -12.86 7.04 -1.03
C ARG A 149 -11.92 5.89 -1.30
N ILE A 150 -10.93 5.71 -0.44
CA ILE A 150 -10.06 4.55 -0.48
C ILE A 150 -10.79 3.32 0.08
N ASP A 151 -10.57 2.16 -0.55
CA ASP A 151 -11.03 0.87 -0.02
C ASP A 151 -10.28 0.55 1.28
N GLU A 152 -11.01 0.14 2.31
CA GLU A 152 -10.49 -0.11 3.66
C GLU A 152 -9.36 -1.15 3.68
N ARG A 153 -9.40 -2.16 2.81
CA ARG A 153 -8.35 -3.19 2.72
C ARG A 153 -7.05 -2.59 2.19
N ILE A 154 -7.16 -1.67 1.24
CA ILE A 154 -6.00 -0.95 0.71
C ILE A 154 -5.44 -0.02 1.78
N LEU A 155 -6.29 0.67 2.54
CA LEU A 155 -5.88 1.51 3.67
C LEU A 155 -5.11 0.69 4.73
N HIS A 156 -5.66 -0.44 5.16
CA HIS A 156 -5.00 -1.36 6.10
C HIS A 156 -3.69 -1.94 5.54
N PHE A 157 -3.68 -2.32 4.27
CA PHE A 157 -2.46 -2.79 3.60
C PHE A 157 -1.36 -1.73 3.61
N LEU A 158 -1.68 -0.46 3.32
CA LEU A 158 -0.73 0.66 3.38
C LEU A 158 -0.15 0.84 4.79
N LEU A 159 -0.96 0.60 5.83
CA LEU A 159 -0.56 0.62 7.24
C LEU A 159 0.25 -0.63 7.66
N GLY A 160 0.40 -1.62 6.77
CA GLY A 160 1.10 -2.87 7.07
C GLY A 160 0.28 -3.84 7.92
N VAL A 161 -1.04 -3.62 8.03
CA VAL A 161 -1.97 -4.52 8.72
C VAL A 161 -2.48 -5.54 7.71
N GLU A 162 -2.28 -6.83 8.03
CA GLU A 162 -2.88 -7.91 7.26
C GLU A 162 -4.39 -7.90 7.49
N SER A 163 -5.14 -7.59 6.43
CA SER A 163 -6.61 -7.59 6.44
C SER A 163 -7.13 -8.51 5.36
N PHE A 164 -8.11 -9.33 5.72
CA PHE A 164 -8.85 -10.15 4.76
C PHE A 164 -9.92 -9.31 4.09
N ASP A 165 -10.23 -9.65 2.84
CA ASP A 165 -11.36 -9.05 2.16
C ASP A 165 -12.67 -9.50 2.81
N ASP A 166 -13.43 -8.55 3.37
CA ASP A 166 -14.72 -8.84 4.01
C ASP A 166 -15.72 -9.50 3.04
N ARG A 167 -15.55 -9.33 1.73
CA ARG A 167 -16.38 -10.02 0.73
C ARG A 167 -16.11 -11.52 0.66
N LEU A 168 -14.93 -11.95 1.12
CA LEU A 168 -14.53 -13.35 1.21
C LEU A 168 -14.84 -13.93 2.59
N ARG A 169 -15.30 -13.10 3.54
CA ARG A 169 -15.67 -13.53 4.88
C ARG A 169 -16.81 -14.55 4.80
N GLY A 170 -16.61 -15.72 5.38
CA GLY A 170 -17.55 -16.85 5.33
C GLY A 170 -17.46 -17.70 4.06
N TRP A 171 -16.65 -17.30 3.07
CA TRP A 171 -16.33 -18.11 1.89
C TRP A 171 -14.96 -18.78 2.00
N ILE A 172 -14.07 -18.17 2.78
CA ILE A 172 -12.70 -18.62 2.99
C ILE A 172 -12.47 -18.77 4.50
N GLU A 173 -11.79 -19.84 4.87
CA GLU A 173 -11.26 -20.08 6.20
C GLU A 173 -9.73 -20.03 6.10
N PRO A 174 -9.05 -19.10 6.79
CA PRO A 174 -7.61 -19.15 6.92
C PRO A 174 -7.22 -20.48 7.57
N LEU A 175 -6.34 -21.24 6.92
CA LEU A 175 -5.78 -22.46 7.51
C LEU A 175 -4.53 -22.06 8.30
N ASP A 176 -4.66 -22.04 9.62
CA ASP A 176 -3.52 -21.85 10.51
C ASP A 176 -2.70 -23.14 10.57
N GLY A 177 -1.51 -23.11 9.98
CA GLY A 177 -0.53 -24.19 10.10
C GLY A 177 0.24 -24.49 8.81
N GLY A 178 1.54 -24.75 8.95
CA GLY A 178 2.31 -25.40 7.90
C GLY A 178 1.84 -26.85 7.76
N VAL A 179 1.33 -27.22 6.60
CA VAL A 179 1.14 -28.64 6.27
C VAL A 179 2.52 -29.27 6.18
N GLU A 180 2.81 -30.30 6.98
CA GLU A 180 4.01 -31.10 6.77
C GLU A 180 3.87 -31.83 5.42
N LEU A 181 4.62 -31.33 4.45
CA LEU A 181 4.69 -31.95 3.13
C LEU A 181 5.65 -33.12 3.20
N SER A 182 5.25 -34.26 2.63
CA SER A 182 6.22 -35.31 2.31
C SER A 182 7.27 -34.78 1.33
N THR A 183 8.45 -35.41 1.26
CA THR A 183 9.51 -35.01 0.33
C THR A 183 9.04 -34.92 -1.12
N GLY A 184 8.14 -35.82 -1.55
CA GLY A 184 7.55 -35.78 -2.88
C GLY A 184 6.61 -34.58 -3.09
N GLN A 185 5.76 -34.27 -2.11
CA GLN A 185 4.88 -33.10 -2.17
C GLN A 185 5.67 -31.79 -2.13
N ALA A 186 6.72 -31.71 -1.30
CA ALA A 186 7.61 -30.56 -1.23
C ALA A 186 8.28 -30.30 -2.59
N ALA A 187 8.83 -31.34 -3.22
CA ALA A 187 9.46 -31.22 -4.54
C ALA A 187 8.48 -30.75 -5.63
N VAL A 188 7.23 -31.24 -5.62
CA VAL A 188 6.19 -30.79 -6.57
C VAL A 188 5.81 -29.33 -6.31
N MET A 189 5.65 -28.93 -5.04
CA MET A 189 5.32 -27.55 -4.68
C MET A 189 6.45 -26.58 -5.01
N GLU A 190 7.71 -26.96 -4.77
CA GLU A 190 8.88 -26.17 -5.18
C GLU A 190 8.94 -26.00 -6.69
N HIS A 191 8.67 -27.06 -7.46
CA HIS A 191 8.62 -26.99 -8.91
C HIS A 191 7.48 -26.08 -9.39
N ALA A 192 6.28 -26.22 -8.83
CA ALA A 192 5.15 -25.35 -9.15
C ALA A 192 5.44 -23.87 -8.85
N ALA A 193 6.05 -23.59 -7.69
CA ALA A 193 6.46 -22.25 -7.31
C ALA A 193 7.51 -21.68 -8.27
N ALA A 194 8.49 -22.47 -8.69
CA ALA A 194 9.51 -22.06 -9.66
C ALA A 194 8.89 -21.71 -11.02
N VAL A 195 7.98 -22.54 -11.51
CA VAL A 195 7.26 -22.30 -12.78
C VAL A 195 6.45 -21.01 -12.72
N TRP A 196 5.70 -20.78 -11.63
CA TRP A 196 4.94 -19.54 -11.44
C TRP A 196 5.83 -18.31 -11.34
N THR A 197 6.91 -18.38 -10.57
CA THR A 197 7.84 -17.26 -10.39
C THR A 197 8.48 -16.89 -11.73
N HIS A 198 8.83 -17.87 -12.55
CA HIS A 198 9.39 -17.66 -13.88
C HIS A 198 8.38 -17.00 -14.83
N ALA A 199 7.17 -17.56 -14.94
CA ALA A 199 6.12 -17.01 -15.80
C ALA A 199 5.75 -15.56 -15.40
N SER A 200 5.62 -15.31 -14.09
CA SER A 200 5.34 -13.97 -13.56
C SER A 200 6.47 -12.98 -13.90
N GLY A 201 7.73 -13.39 -13.79
CA GLY A 201 8.89 -12.53 -14.08
C GLY A 201 9.00 -12.14 -15.55
N ASN A 202 8.50 -12.99 -16.44
CA ASN A 202 8.55 -12.79 -17.89
C ASN A 202 7.27 -12.19 -18.49
N GLY A 203 6.24 -11.93 -17.67
CA GLY A 203 4.95 -11.45 -18.16
C GLY A 203 4.16 -12.50 -18.96
N GLU A 204 4.49 -13.78 -18.79
CA GLU A 204 3.79 -14.88 -19.43
C GLU A 204 2.49 -15.22 -18.68
N PRO A 205 1.47 -15.76 -19.35
CA PRO A 205 0.26 -16.21 -18.67
C PRO A 205 0.61 -17.27 -17.61
N LEU A 206 0.16 -17.03 -16.38
CA LEU A 206 0.42 -17.94 -15.27
C LEU A 206 -0.22 -19.31 -15.55
N PRO A 207 0.54 -20.42 -15.44
CA PRO A 207 -0.02 -21.73 -15.65
C PRO A 207 -1.03 -22.07 -14.55
N VAL A 208 -2.08 -22.81 -14.88
CA VAL A 208 -3.09 -23.21 -13.90
C VAL A 208 -2.52 -24.31 -13.01
N LEU A 209 -2.37 -24.02 -11.71
CA LEU A 209 -2.03 -25.01 -10.70
C LEU A 209 -3.32 -25.58 -10.10
N VAL A 210 -3.56 -26.88 -10.28
CA VAL A 210 -4.70 -27.58 -9.68
C VAL A 210 -4.21 -28.35 -8.46
N LEU A 211 -4.50 -27.84 -7.27
CA LEU A 211 -4.28 -28.55 -6.01
C LEU A 211 -5.49 -29.46 -5.77
N THR A 212 -5.26 -30.76 -5.90
CA THR A 212 -6.26 -31.75 -5.49
C THR A 212 -6.02 -32.10 -4.03
N GLY A 213 -7.06 -31.94 -3.20
CA GLY A 213 -7.01 -32.39 -1.81
C GLY A 213 -6.85 -33.92 -1.71
N PRO A 214 -6.74 -34.48 -0.50
CA PRO A 214 -6.69 -35.92 -0.34
C PRO A 214 -7.90 -36.57 -1.03
N ASP A 215 -7.66 -37.69 -1.70
CA ASP A 215 -8.69 -38.47 -2.36
C ASP A 215 -9.82 -38.75 -1.34
N ARG A 216 -11.08 -38.51 -1.74
CA ARG A 216 -12.26 -38.73 -0.87
C ARG A 216 -12.32 -40.17 -0.37
N ALA A 217 -11.65 -41.11 -1.04
CA ALA A 217 -11.52 -42.49 -0.64
C ALA A 217 -10.62 -42.74 0.60
N VAL A 218 -9.90 -41.72 1.10
CA VAL A 218 -8.91 -41.84 2.21
C VAL A 218 -9.40 -41.16 3.51
N ARG A 219 -10.71 -40.92 3.67
CA ARG A 219 -11.30 -40.44 4.94
C ARG A 219 -11.86 -41.58 5.79
#